data_AF-A0A1V5URW9-F1
#
_entry.id   AF-A0A1V5URW9-F1
#
_cell.length_a   1.000
_cell.length_b   1.000
_cell.length_c   1.000
_cell.angle_alpha   90.00
_cell.angle_beta   90.00
_cell.angle_gamma   90.00
#
_symmetry.space_group_name_H-M   'P 1'
#
loop_
_entity.id
_entity.type
_entity.pdbx_description
1 polymer ?
#
loop_
_entity_poly.entity_id
_entity_poly.type
_entity_poly.pdbx_seq_one_letter_code
_entity_poly.pdbx_strand_id
1 'polypeptide(L)' 'MRNNSSNGLDLNVDFYITALEKGDKITRSFAAELLGEIGDKKALEPLKKALTDTEEIVRVYARKSLSKLDKPISKAS' A
#
# COMPACT_ATOMS: atom_id res chain seq x y z
N MET A 1 14.43 16.94 16.38
CA MET A 1 12.95 16.84 16.45
C MET A 1 12.54 15.49 15.87
N ARG A 2 12.31 14.49 16.72
CA ARG A 2 11.49 13.33 16.40
C ARG A 2 10.57 13.17 17.59
N ASN A 3 9.30 13.45 17.35
CA ASN A 3 8.33 13.81 18.36
C ASN A 3 7.65 12.53 18.80
N ASN A 4 7.49 12.45 20.11
CA ASN A 4 6.78 11.46 20.90
C ASN A 4 5.42 11.00 20.34
N SER A 5 5.02 9.80 20.76
CA SER A 5 3.64 9.29 20.88
C SER A 5 3.01 8.74 19.59
N SER A 6 2.61 7.47 19.49
CA SER A 6 1.52 6.87 20.27
C SER A 6 1.27 5.43 19.79
N ASN A 7 0.72 4.57 20.66
CA ASN A 7 0.47 3.14 20.44
C ASN A 7 -0.11 2.75 19.05
N GLY A 8 0.43 1.69 18.42
CA GLY A 8 -0.19 0.96 17.30
C GLY A 8 0.43 1.21 15.92
N LEU A 9 1.08 0.18 15.36
CA LEU A 9 1.50 0.04 13.95
C LEU A 9 1.90 1.36 13.27
N ASP A 10 3.13 1.82 13.46
CA ASP A 10 3.68 2.90 12.62
C ASP A 10 3.52 2.50 11.14
N LEU A 11 2.57 3.16 10.46
CA LEU A 11 2.22 2.93 9.06
C LEU A 11 3.34 3.46 8.16
N ASN A 12 4.46 2.74 8.13
CA ASN A 12 5.61 3.11 7.34
C ASN A 12 5.42 2.68 5.88
N VAL A 13 5.10 3.64 5.00
CA VAL A 13 4.90 3.38 3.57
C VAL A 13 6.12 2.69 2.93
N ASP A 14 7.35 3.05 3.31
CA ASP A 14 8.57 2.47 2.74
C ASP A 14 8.76 1.01 3.18
N PHE A 15 8.34 0.68 4.40
CA PHE A 15 8.29 -0.70 4.89
C PHE A 15 7.31 -1.54 4.06
N TYR A 16 6.10 -1.05 3.83
CA TYR A 16 5.11 -1.79 3.04
C TYR A 16 5.45 -1.85 1.55
N ILE A 17 6.12 -0.85 0.99
CA ILE A 17 6.69 -0.95 -0.37
C ILE A 17 7.70 -2.10 -0.43
N THR A 18 8.61 -2.18 0.54
CA THR A 18 9.60 -3.27 0.59
C THR A 18 8.93 -4.64 0.74
N ALA A 19 7.90 -4.72 1.60
CA ALA A 19 7.13 -5.93 1.83
C ALA A 19 6.36 -6.37 0.56
N LEU A 20 5.82 -5.42 -0.20
CA LEU A 20 5.16 -5.67 -1.49
C LEU A 20 6.12 -6.26 -2.53
N GLU A 21 7.41 -5.93 -2.48
CA GLU A 21 8.38 -6.41 -3.47
C GLU A 21 9.05 -7.73 -3.09
N LYS A 22 9.36 -7.90 -1.80
CA LYS A 22 10.24 -8.97 -1.31
C LYS A 22 9.53 -10.00 -0.44
N GLY A 23 8.29 -9.73 -0.06
CA GLY A 23 7.49 -10.62 0.77
C GLY A 23 7.11 -11.93 0.05
N ASP A 24 6.69 -12.91 0.84
CA ASP A 24 5.94 -14.05 0.31
C ASP A 24 4.55 -13.62 -0.20
N LYS A 25 3.81 -14.55 -0.80
CA LYS A 25 2.49 -14.26 -1.38
C LYS A 25 1.53 -13.58 -0.41
N ILE A 26 1.58 -13.96 0.87
CA ILE A 26 0.71 -13.45 1.92
C ILE A 26 1.15 -12.02 2.27
N THR A 27 2.43 -11.84 2.55
CA THR A 27 3.04 -10.55 2.87
C THR A 27 2.81 -9.52 1.77
N ARG A 28 3.00 -9.91 0.50
CA ARG A 28 2.76 -9.00 -0.64
C ARG A 28 1.30 -8.58 -0.75
N SER A 29 0.37 -9.50 -0.54
CA SER A 29 -1.06 -9.20 -0.60
C SER A 29 -1.51 -8.22 0.49
N PHE A 30 -1.05 -8.42 1.74
CA PHE A 30 -1.30 -7.49 2.84
C PHE A 30 -0.63 -6.14 2.62
N ALA A 31 0.61 -6.13 2.12
CA ALA A 31 1.30 -4.89 1.80
C ALA A 31 0.56 -4.10 0.72
N ALA A 32 0.07 -4.76 -0.33
CA ALA A 32 -0.73 -4.11 -1.38
C ALA A 32 -2.01 -3.47 -0.82
N GLU A 33 -2.72 -4.15 0.07
CA GLU A 33 -3.93 -3.61 0.72
C GLU A 33 -3.60 -2.40 1.60
N LEU A 34 -2.64 -2.54 2.52
CA LEU A 34 -2.28 -1.49 3.47
C LEU A 34 -1.76 -0.23 2.77
N LEU A 35 -0.98 -0.36 1.70
CA LEU A 35 -0.54 0.78 0.89
C LEU A 35 -1.73 1.58 0.30
N GLY A 36 -2.82 0.91 -0.04
CA GLY A 36 -4.05 1.55 -0.48
C GLY A 36 -4.81 2.25 0.65
N GLU A 37 -4.81 1.69 1.86
CA GLU A 37 -5.41 2.35 3.04
C GLU A 37 -4.59 3.54 3.51
N ILE A 38 -3.25 3.47 3.42
CA ILE A 38 -2.35 4.57 3.77
C ILE A 38 -2.56 5.76 2.83
N GLY A 39 -2.82 5.51 1.55
CA GLY A 39 -3.16 6.57 0.59
C GLY A 39 -1.98 7.44 0.15
N ASP A 40 -0.74 7.06 0.48
CA ASP A 40 0.46 7.78 0.06
C ASP A 40 0.79 7.49 -1.41
N LYS A 41 0.92 8.54 -2.21
CA LYS A 41 1.25 8.48 -3.64
C LYS A 41 2.59 7.79 -3.93
N LYS A 42 3.51 7.70 -2.96
CA LYS A 42 4.74 6.90 -3.08
C LYS A 42 4.46 5.44 -3.44
N ALA A 43 3.30 4.92 -3.05
CA ALA A 43 2.90 3.55 -3.35
C ALA A 43 2.46 3.32 -4.80
N LEU A 44 2.24 4.37 -5.61
CA LEU A 44 1.67 4.23 -6.95
C LEU A 44 2.50 3.32 -7.86
N GLU A 45 3.80 3.55 -7.98
CA GLU A 45 4.65 2.75 -8.87
C GLU A 45 4.82 1.29 -8.38
N PRO A 46 5.09 1.04 -7.08
CA PRO A 46 5.09 -0.33 -6.53
C PRO A 46 3.77 -1.06 -6.75
N LEU A 47 2.62 -0.40 -6.54
CA LEU A 47 1.31 -1.01 -6.76
C LEU A 47 1.03 -1.29 -8.25
N LYS A 48 1.46 -0.40 -9.17
CA LYS A 48 1.38 -0.68 -10.62
C LYS A 48 2.18 -1.91 -11.01
N LYS A 49 3.39 -2.07 -10.46
CA LYS A 49 4.21 -3.26 -10.69
C LYS A 49 3.53 -4.53 -10.14
N ALA A 50 2.86 -4.43 -8.99
CA ALA A 50 2.12 -5.55 -8.40
C ALA A 50 0.90 -6.00 -9.21
N LEU A 51 0.46 -5.25 -10.22
CA LEU A 51 -0.59 -5.70 -11.16
C LEU A 51 -0.17 -6.90 -12.02
N THR A 52 1.14 -7.17 -12.13
CA THR A 52 1.69 -8.33 -12.85
C THR A 52 2.29 -9.38 -11.91
N ASP A 53 1.99 -9.31 -10.61
CA ASP A 53 2.43 -10.32 -9.65
C ASP A 53 1.94 -11.73 -10.03
N THR A 54 2.74 -12.75 -9.70
CA THR A 54 2.39 -14.16 -9.98
C THR A 54 1.10 -14.58 -9.29
N GLU A 55 0.84 -14.03 -8.11
CA GLU A 55 -0.27 -14.39 -7.26
C GLU A 55 -1.49 -13.50 -7.55
N GLU A 56 -2.63 -14.15 -7.85
CA GLU A 56 -3.86 -13.42 -8.20
C GLU A 56 -4.33 -12.48 -7.10
N ILE A 57 -4.24 -12.91 -5.85
CA ILE A 57 -4.64 -12.13 -4.68
C ILE A 57 -3.86 -10.80 -4.60
N VAL A 58 -2.57 -10.81 -4.93
CA VAL A 58 -1.72 -9.60 -4.94
C VAL A 58 -2.18 -8.65 -6.04
N ARG A 59 -2.46 -9.17 -7.25
CA ARG A 59 -2.99 -8.36 -8.37
C ARG A 59 -4.35 -7.73 -8.04
N VAL A 60 -5.22 -8.46 -7.34
CA VAL A 60 -6.54 -7.95 -6.90
C VAL A 60 -6.39 -6.78 -5.94
N TYR A 61 -5.57 -6.92 -4.90
CA TYR A 61 -5.34 -5.84 -3.94
C TYR A 61 -4.63 -4.65 -4.57
N ALA A 62 -3.65 -4.88 -5.44
CA ALA A 62 -2.96 -3.81 -6.17
C ALA A 62 -3.95 -2.93 -6.96
N ARG A 63 -4.88 -3.54 -7.71
CA ARG A 63 -5.91 -2.81 -8.46
C ARG A 63 -6.87 -2.04 -7.57
N LYS A 64 -7.31 -2.65 -6.46
CA LYS A 64 -8.19 -2.01 -5.48
C LYS A 64 -7.51 -0.79 -4.86
N SER A 65 -6.25 -0.94 -4.47
CA SER A 65 -5.44 0.13 -3.86
C SER A 65 -5.13 1.26 -4.83
N LEU A 66 -4.80 0.98 -6.09
CA LEU A 66 -4.65 2.01 -7.12
C LEU A 66 -5.95 2.79 -7.32
N SER A 67 -7.10 2.11 -7.36
CA SER A 67 -8.41 2.76 -7.47
C SER A 67 -8.72 3.68 -6.29
N LYS A 68 -8.18 3.38 -5.09
CA LYS A 68 -8.31 4.24 -3.90
C LYS A 68 -7.40 5.47 -3.98
N LEU A 69 -6.19 5.31 -4.53
CA LEU A 69 -5.23 6.41 -4.71
C LEU A 69 -5.64 7.38 -5.83
N ASP A 70 -6.29 6.87 -6.88
CA ASP A 70 -6.79 7.67 -8.02
C ASP A 70 -8.04 8.46 -7.68
N LYS A 71 -8.85 7.98 -6.72
CA LYS A 71 -9.89 8.81 -6.11
C LYS A 71 -9.15 9.79 -5.21
N PRO A 72 -9.09 11.09 -5.55
CA PRO A 72 -8.62 12.05 -4.57
C PRO A 72 -9.49 11.84 -3.34
N ILE A 73 -8.92 11.96 -2.14
CA ILE A 73 -9.73 12.30 -0.97
C ILE A 73 -10.32 13.66 -1.36
N SER A 74 -11.46 13.65 -2.04
CA SER A 74 -12.26 14.84 -2.28
C SER A 74 -12.56 15.30 -0.87
N LYS A 75 -11.88 16.38 -0.44
CA LYS A 75 -12.30 17.10 0.75
C LYS A 75 -13.79 17.33 0.54
N ALA A 76 -14.60 16.64 1.33
CA ALA A 76 -16.00 17.00 1.51
C ALA A 76 -15.96 18.49 1.87
N SER A 77 -16.41 19.30 0.92
CA SER A 77 -16.66 20.73 1.12
C SER A 77 -18.03 20.88 1.72
#